data_AF-C6HQ73-F1
#
_entry.id   AF-C6HQ73-F1
#
_cell.length_a   1.000
_cell.length_b   1.000
_cell.length_c   1.000
_cell.angle_alpha   90.00
_cell.angle_beta   90.00
_cell.angle_gamma   90.00
#
_symmetry.space_group_name_H-M   'P 1'
#
loop_
_entity.id
_entity.type
_entity.pdbx_description
1 polymer ?
#
loop_
_entity_poly.entity_id
_entity_poly.type
_entity_poly.pdbx_seq_one_letter_code
_entity_poly.pdbx_strand_id
1 'polypeptide(L)'
;MSSLAFSSASMLSRLFPRLSLQFPHTTSQLLRYNHAPNALLTVAAAAAAPASIVIEIPSLLSDIWDSVLRAVPKKKTSHMKKRHRQMAGKALKDHLDLNTCSSCGQPKRAHLLCPTCVSARMERGGEEGG
;
A
#
# COMPACT_ATOMS: atom_id res chain seq x y z
N MET A 1 65.94 -9.73 -27.29
CA MET A 1 64.54 -10.17 -27.16
C MET A 1 64.01 -9.55 -25.89
N SER A 2 62.97 -8.76 -26.04
CA SER A 2 62.61 -7.65 -25.17
C SER A 2 61.59 -8.06 -24.10
N SER A 3 61.84 -7.66 -22.86
CA SER A 3 60.85 -7.12 -21.90
C SER A 3 59.79 -8.11 -21.33
N LEU A 4 59.15 -7.96 -20.17
CA LEU A 4 58.84 -6.83 -19.28
C LEU A 4 58.69 -7.30 -17.82
N ALA A 5 58.91 -6.35 -16.92
CA ALA A 5 58.66 -6.39 -15.49
C ALA A 5 57.21 -6.79 -15.12
N PHE A 6 57.07 -7.61 -14.08
CA PHE A 6 55.79 -7.82 -13.41
C PHE A 6 55.41 -6.56 -12.63
N SER A 7 54.40 -5.85 -13.14
CA SER A 7 53.85 -4.65 -12.54
C SER A 7 52.94 -5.00 -11.36
N SER A 8 53.42 -4.70 -10.16
CA SER A 8 52.69 -4.76 -8.90
C SER A 8 51.69 -3.62 -8.79
N ALA A 9 50.55 -3.69 -9.47
CA ALA A 9 49.44 -2.73 -9.25
C ALA A 9 48.11 -3.21 -9.85
N SER A 10 47.33 -4.03 -9.13
CA SER A 10 45.86 -4.04 -9.26
C SER A 10 45.21 -5.10 -8.36
N MET A 11 45.29 -4.94 -7.04
CA MET A 11 44.47 -5.72 -6.10
C MET A 11 43.87 -4.83 -5.00
N LEU A 12 43.47 -3.60 -5.32
CA LEU A 12 42.69 -2.75 -4.40
C LEU A 12 41.33 -2.27 -4.94
N SER A 13 40.96 -2.60 -6.18
CA SER A 13 39.69 -2.14 -6.76
C SER A 13 38.48 -3.07 -6.53
N ARG A 14 38.57 -4.07 -5.65
CA ARG A 14 37.46 -5.00 -5.38
C ARG A 14 36.74 -4.80 -4.04
N LEU A 15 37.08 -3.77 -3.26
CA LEU A 15 36.43 -3.46 -1.98
C LEU A 15 35.36 -2.36 -2.02
N PHE A 16 35.00 -1.86 -3.21
CA PHE A 16 33.86 -0.96 -3.34
C PHE A 16 32.70 -1.72 -3.99
N PRO A 17 31.68 -2.17 -3.21
CA PRO A 17 30.41 -2.48 -3.82
C PRO A 17 29.94 -1.18 -4.48
N ARG A 18 29.80 -1.19 -5.81
CA ARG A 18 29.06 -0.13 -6.50
C ARG A 18 27.64 -0.17 -5.95
N LEU A 19 27.37 0.68 -4.97
CA LEU A 19 26.05 0.96 -4.45
C LEU A 19 25.30 1.71 -5.57
N SER A 20 24.79 0.96 -6.54
CA SER A 20 23.81 1.49 -7.47
C SER A 20 22.51 1.64 -6.71
N LEU A 21 22.37 2.76 -6.01
CA LEU A 21 21.11 3.25 -5.49
C LEU A 21 20.23 3.63 -6.69
N GLN A 22 19.70 2.63 -7.39
CA GLN A 22 18.47 2.81 -8.14
C GLN A 22 17.37 3.04 -7.10
N PHE A 23 17.14 4.30 -6.74
CA PHE A 23 15.87 4.68 -6.15
C PHE A 23 14.83 4.53 -7.28
N PRO A 24 13.87 3.58 -7.22
CA PRO A 24 12.68 3.74 -8.02
C PRO A 24 12.00 5.00 -7.51
N HIS A 25 12.11 6.08 -8.28
CA HIS A 25 11.28 7.26 -8.15
C HIS A 25 9.85 6.79 -8.38
N THR A 26 9.22 6.32 -7.30
CA THR A 26 7.81 5.95 -7.30
C THR A 26 7.08 7.28 -7.31
N THR A 27 6.81 7.75 -8.52
CA THR A 27 5.98 8.91 -8.77
C THR A 27 4.68 8.71 -8.01
N SER A 28 4.39 9.68 -7.17
CA SER A 28 3.17 9.82 -6.40
C SER A 28 1.95 9.68 -7.32
N GLN A 29 1.40 8.47 -7.39
CA GLN A 29 0.03 8.26 -7.86
C GLN A 29 -0.86 8.80 -6.74
N LEU A 30 -1.07 10.12 -6.76
CA LEU A 30 -2.09 10.76 -5.95
C LEU A 30 -3.39 10.03 -6.24
N LEU A 31 -4.02 9.52 -5.18
CA LEU A 31 -5.44 9.17 -5.23
C LEU A 31 -6.18 10.43 -5.72
N ARG A 32 -6.49 10.45 -7.02
CA ARG A 32 -7.54 11.29 -7.59
C ARG A 32 -8.84 10.73 -7.06
N TYR A 33 -9.16 11.07 -5.82
CA TYR A 33 -10.49 10.92 -5.27
C TYR A 33 -11.39 11.88 -6.05
N ASN A 34 -11.94 11.40 -7.17
CA ASN A 34 -13.08 12.02 -7.81
C ASN A 34 -14.26 11.84 -6.85
N HIS A 35 -14.38 12.74 -5.88
CA HIS A 35 -15.72 13.04 -5.39
C HIS A 35 -16.40 13.73 -6.57
N ALA A 36 -17.37 13.07 -7.17
CA ALA A 36 -18.31 13.71 -8.06
C ALA A 36 -19.43 14.25 -7.16
N PRO A 37 -19.48 15.56 -6.82
CA PRO A 37 -20.67 16.09 -6.21
C PRO A 37 -21.68 16.32 -7.33
N ASN A 38 -22.70 15.47 -7.31
CA ASN A 38 -24.08 15.76 -7.68
C ASN A 38 -24.36 16.43 -9.03
N ALA A 39 -25.04 15.64 -9.85
CA ALA A 39 -25.80 16.06 -11.01
C ALA A 39 -26.63 17.33 -10.76
N LEU A 40 -26.59 18.21 -11.77
CA LEU A 40 -27.66 19.09 -12.25
C LEU A 40 -28.56 19.76 -11.20
N LEU A 41 -28.20 20.98 -10.85
CA LEU A 41 -29.16 22.03 -10.50
C LEU A 41 -28.85 23.25 -11.38
N THR A 42 -29.29 23.19 -12.64
CA THR A 42 -29.49 24.38 -13.46
C THR A 42 -30.62 25.19 -12.85
N VAL A 43 -30.30 25.99 -11.82
CA VAL A 43 -31.19 27.03 -11.32
C VAL A 43 -31.06 28.19 -12.28
N ALA A 44 -32.14 28.42 -13.02
CA ALA A 44 -32.30 29.55 -13.93
C ALA A 44 -31.98 30.86 -13.20
N ALA A 45 -31.06 31.62 -13.76
CA ALA A 45 -30.79 32.98 -13.35
C ALA A 45 -32.03 33.84 -13.64
N ALA A 46 -32.83 34.10 -12.61
CA ALA A 46 -33.91 35.08 -12.67
C ALA A 46 -33.93 35.90 -11.38
N ALA A 47 -33.43 37.14 -11.52
CA ALA A 47 -33.81 38.33 -10.79
C ALA A 47 -33.57 38.43 -9.27
N ALA A 48 -32.61 39.31 -8.94
CA ALA A 48 -32.76 40.36 -7.93
C ALA A 48 -33.05 39.95 -6.47
N ALA A 49 -32.00 39.55 -5.76
CA ALA A 49 -31.61 40.04 -4.43
C ALA A 49 -30.39 39.23 -3.96
N PRO A 50 -29.34 39.84 -3.37
CA PRO A 50 -28.38 39.06 -2.59
C PRO A 50 -29.09 38.64 -1.30
N ALA A 51 -29.81 37.52 -1.33
CA ALA A 51 -30.23 36.86 -0.10
C ALA A 51 -28.95 36.36 0.58
N SER A 52 -28.44 37.15 1.52
CA SER A 52 -27.36 36.76 2.41
C SER A 52 -27.84 35.55 3.20
N ILE A 53 -27.45 34.34 2.77
CA ILE A 53 -27.65 33.12 3.55
C ILE A 53 -26.69 33.24 4.73
N VAL A 54 -27.19 33.78 5.85
CA VAL A 54 -26.50 33.70 7.13
C VAL A 54 -26.62 32.25 7.57
N ILE A 55 -25.61 31.45 7.23
CA ILE A 55 -25.39 30.16 7.87
C ILE A 55 -24.98 30.51 9.29
N GLU A 56 -25.94 30.62 10.21
CA GLU A 56 -25.66 30.61 11.64
C GLU A 56 -25.12 29.21 11.95
N ILE A 57 -23.83 29.01 11.73
CA ILE A 57 -23.12 27.82 12.13
C ILE A 57 -23.38 27.72 13.63
N PRO A 58 -24.14 26.71 14.10
CA PRO A 58 -24.42 26.57 15.52
C PRO A 58 -23.07 26.56 16.23
N SER A 59 -22.94 27.28 17.34
CA SER A 59 -21.69 27.37 18.13
C SER A 59 -21.07 25.99 18.41
N LEU A 60 -21.91 24.96 18.55
CA LEU A 60 -21.53 23.55 18.66
C LEU A 60 -20.68 23.03 17.49
N LEU A 61 -20.95 23.46 16.26
CA LEU A 61 -20.20 23.05 15.09
C LEU A 61 -18.87 23.81 14.97
N SER A 62 -18.83 25.08 15.40
CA SER A 62 -17.59 25.88 15.46
C SER A 62 -16.53 25.24 16.37
N ASP A 63 -16.93 24.75 17.54
CA ASP A 63 -16.04 24.06 18.49
C ASP A 63 -15.51 22.73 17.94
N ILE A 64 -16.34 22.00 17.19
CA ILE A 64 -15.93 20.76 16.52
C ILE A 64 -14.89 21.05 15.44
N TRP A 65 -15.10 22.11 14.64
CA TRP A 65 -14.15 22.53 13.61
C TRP A 65 -12.80 22.97 14.19
N ASP A 66 -12.80 23.72 15.29
CA ASP A 66 -11.57 24.18 15.94
C ASP A 66 -10.79 23.00 16.58
N SER A 67 -11.50 22.01 17.13
CA SER A 67 -10.89 20.78 17.67
C SER A 67 -10.25 19.93 16.57
N VAL A 68 -10.92 19.72 15.44
CA VAL A 68 -10.39 18.96 14.29
C VAL A 68 -9.19 19.67 13.67
N LEU A 69 -9.26 20.99 13.47
CA LEU A 69 -8.16 21.78 12.90
C LEU A 69 -6.95 21.87 13.86
N ARG A 70 -7.17 21.83 15.19
CA ARG A 70 -6.10 21.82 16.19
C ARG A 70 -5.64 20.43 16.62
N ALA A 71 -6.26 19.35 16.12
CA ALA A 71 -5.89 17.97 16.43
C ALA A 71 -4.59 17.56 15.72
N VAL A 72 -3.48 18.16 16.12
CA VAL A 72 -2.12 17.82 15.69
C VAL A 72 -1.40 17.13 16.85
N PRO A 73 -0.66 16.03 16.61
CA PRO A 73 0.17 15.41 17.63
C PRO A 73 1.11 16.45 18.28
N LYS A 74 0.87 16.76 19.56
CA LYS A 74 1.63 17.80 20.27
C LYS A 74 3.12 17.52 20.36
N LYS A 75 3.51 16.23 20.39
CA LYS A 75 4.88 15.75 20.58
C LYS A 75 5.14 14.48 19.77
N LYS A 76 6.39 14.30 19.35
CA LYS A 76 6.86 13.06 18.70
C LYS A 76 6.79 11.89 19.69
N THR A 77 6.26 10.75 19.25
CA THR A 77 6.20 9.53 20.08
C THR A 77 7.60 8.95 20.29
N SER A 78 7.89 8.42 21.48
CA SER A 78 9.14 7.69 21.74
C SER A 78 9.24 6.41 20.91
N HIS A 79 10.47 5.95 20.68
CA HIS A 79 10.73 4.69 19.96
C HIS A 79 10.01 3.50 20.63
N MET A 80 10.02 3.44 21.97
CA MET A 80 9.32 2.41 22.75
C MET A 80 7.80 2.41 22.49
N LYS A 81 7.14 3.57 22.59
CA LYS A 81 5.69 3.69 22.32
C LYS A 81 5.33 3.31 20.89
N LYS A 82 6.19 3.65 19.93
CA LYS A 82 6.03 3.23 18.52
C LYS A 82 6.13 1.71 18.38
N ARG A 83 7.18 1.09 18.93
CA ARG A 83 7.41 -0.36 18.86
C ARG A 83 6.28 -1.15 19.51
N HIS A 84 5.83 -0.77 20.71
CA HIS A 84 4.70 -1.45 21.35
C HIS A 84 3.42 -1.33 20.54
N ARG A 85 3.10 -0.15 20.00
CA ARG A 85 1.93 0.02 19.14
C ARG A 85 2.01 -0.79 17.85
N GLN A 86 3.20 -0.91 17.26
CA GLN A 86 3.39 -1.59 15.99
C GLN A 86 3.49 -3.11 16.13
N MET A 87 4.12 -3.62 17.19
CA MET A 87 4.54 -5.02 17.25
C MET A 87 3.96 -5.84 18.39
N ALA A 88 3.46 -5.21 19.47
CA ALA A 88 2.83 -5.99 20.54
C ALA A 88 1.51 -6.60 20.02
N GLY A 89 1.43 -7.93 20.00
CA GLY A 89 0.24 -8.66 19.58
C GLY A 89 -0.13 -8.55 18.09
N LYS A 90 0.74 -7.94 17.27
CA LYS A 90 0.53 -7.75 15.82
C LYS A 90 1.47 -8.59 14.97
N ALA A 91 2.03 -9.65 15.55
CA ALA A 91 2.83 -10.61 14.80
C ALA A 91 1.94 -11.39 13.83
N LEU A 92 2.49 -11.74 12.66
CA LEU A 92 1.84 -12.65 11.75
C LEU A 92 1.69 -14.01 12.46
N LYS A 93 0.47 -14.55 12.48
CA LYS A 93 0.21 -15.85 13.11
C LYS A 93 0.59 -16.95 12.13
N ASP A 94 1.35 -17.92 12.62
CA ASP A 94 1.68 -19.11 11.83
C ASP A 94 0.43 -19.97 11.62
N HIS A 95 0.21 -20.36 10.36
CA HIS A 95 -0.84 -21.29 9.99
C HIS A 95 -0.32 -22.72 10.11
N LEU A 96 -0.78 -23.44 11.13
CA LEU A 96 -0.42 -24.85 11.37
C LEU A 96 -1.31 -25.82 10.58
N ASP A 97 -2.36 -25.30 9.95
CA ASP A 97 -3.38 -26.08 9.24
C ASP A 97 -2.94 -26.45 7.81
N LEU A 98 -1.73 -26.99 7.64
CA LEU A 98 -1.18 -27.39 6.35
C LEU A 98 -1.08 -28.91 6.25
N ASN A 99 -1.73 -29.49 5.23
CA ASN A 99 -1.72 -30.92 4.94
C ASN A 99 -1.21 -31.16 3.51
N THR A 100 -0.71 -32.35 3.22
CA THR A 100 -0.31 -32.73 1.85
C THR A 100 -1.53 -33.10 1.01
N CYS A 101 -1.49 -32.79 -0.28
CA CYS A 101 -2.54 -33.18 -1.23
C CYS A 101 -2.38 -34.64 -1.64
N SER A 102 -3.45 -35.44 -1.54
CA SER A 102 -3.46 -36.85 -1.94
C SER A 102 -3.34 -37.07 -3.46
N SER A 103 -3.63 -36.07 -4.28
CA SER A 103 -3.59 -36.21 -5.75
C SER A 103 -2.28 -35.75 -6.37
N CYS A 104 -1.69 -34.65 -5.89
CA CYS A 104 -0.49 -34.04 -6.49
C CYS A 104 0.71 -33.94 -5.53
N GLY A 105 0.55 -34.31 -4.25
CA GLY A 105 1.60 -34.23 -3.24
C GLY A 105 1.93 -32.82 -2.72
N GLN A 106 1.42 -31.75 -3.33
CA GLN A 106 1.69 -30.37 -2.92
C GLN A 106 1.04 -30.01 -1.57
N PRO A 107 1.64 -29.09 -0.78
CA PRO A 107 1.03 -28.60 0.45
C PRO A 107 -0.26 -27.83 0.15
N LYS A 108 -1.31 -28.09 0.92
CA LYS A 108 -2.60 -27.42 0.86
C LYS A 108 -3.06 -27.03 2.27
N ARG A 109 -3.98 -26.07 2.35
CA ARG A 109 -4.67 -25.76 3.62
C ARG A 109 -5.63 -26.89 4.00
N ALA A 110 -5.72 -27.19 5.29
CA ALA A 110 -6.71 -28.11 5.82
C ALA A 110 -8.13 -27.63 5.45
N HIS A 111 -9.02 -28.57 5.15
CA HIS A 111 -10.41 -28.31 4.75
C HIS A 111 -10.63 -27.52 3.45
N LEU A 112 -9.56 -27.16 2.72
CA LEU A 112 -9.68 -26.54 1.40
C LEU A 112 -9.28 -27.52 0.29
N LEU A 113 -9.90 -27.35 -0.88
CA LEU A 113 -9.46 -28.02 -2.11
C LEU A 113 -8.06 -27.55 -2.50
N CYS A 114 -7.27 -28.45 -3.09
CA CYS A 114 -5.92 -28.11 -3.54
C CYS A 114 -6.00 -27.12 -4.71
N PRO A 115 -5.36 -25.93 -4.61
CA PRO A 115 -5.42 -24.93 -5.67
C PRO A 115 -4.85 -25.47 -6.99
N THR A 116 -3.73 -26.20 -6.94
CA THR A 116 -3.08 -26.77 -8.11
C THR A 116 -3.97 -27.78 -8.84
N CYS A 117 -4.61 -28.70 -8.11
CA CYS A 117 -5.49 -29.69 -8.72
C CYS A 117 -6.78 -29.09 -9.28
N VAL A 118 -7.28 -28.02 -8.66
CA VAL A 118 -8.47 -27.31 -9.13
C VAL A 118 -8.15 -26.53 -10.41
N SER A 119 -7.06 -25.76 -10.43
CA SER A 119 -6.62 -25.03 -11.63
C SER A 119 -6.39 -25.97 -12.82
N ALA A 120 -5.67 -27.08 -12.62
CA ALA A 120 -5.42 -28.07 -13.68
C ALA A 120 -6.69 -28.78 -14.19
N ARG A 121 -7.77 -28.79 -13.40
CA ARG A 121 -9.09 -29.29 -13.85
C ARG A 121 -9.91 -28.21 -14.54
N MET A 122 -9.85 -26.97 -14.06
CA MET A 122 -10.55 -25.84 -14.66
C MET A 122 -10.02 -25.49 -16.05
N GLU A 123 -8.70 -25.55 -16.25
CA GLU A 123 -8.08 -25.33 -17.57
C GLU A 123 -8.59 -26.35 -18.61
N ARG A 124 -8.63 -27.64 -18.25
CA ARG A 124 -9.16 -28.70 -19.13
C ARG A 124 -10.66 -28.60 -19.35
N GLY A 125 -11.42 -28.22 -18.32
CA GLY A 125 -12.88 -28.03 -18.44
C GLY A 125 -13.27 -26.85 -19.33
N GLY A 126 -12.37 -25.90 -19.56
CA GLY A 126 -12.58 -24.77 -20.49
C GLY A 126 -12.40 -25.14 -21.96
N GLU A 127 -11.67 -26.21 -22.28
CA GLU A 127 -11.44 -26.65 -23.67
C GLU A 127 -12.56 -27.57 -24.20
N GLU A 128 -13.29 -28.27 -23.33
CA GLU A 128 -14.35 -29.21 -23.76
C GLU A 128 -15.75 -28.57 -23.90
N GLY A 129 -15.89 -27.25 -23.69
CA GLY A 129 -17.17 -26.53 -23.68
C GLY A 129 -17.32 -25.39 -24.70
N GLY A 130 -16.46 -25.34 -25.73
CA GLY A 130 -16.46 -24.31 -26.78
C GLY A 130 -16.99 -24.79 -28.11
#